data_AF-A0A2M7WNP2-F1
#
_entry.id   AF-A0A2M7WNP2-F1
#
_cell.length_a   1.000
_cell.length_b   1.000
_cell.length_c   1.000
_cell.angle_alpha   90.00
_cell.angle_beta   90.00
_cell.angle_gamma   90.00
#
_symmetry.space_group_name_H-M   'P 1'
#
loop_
_entity.id
_entity.type
_entity.pdbx_description
1 polymer ?
#
loop_
_entity_poly.entity_id
_entity_poly.type
_entity_poly.pdbx_seq_one_letter_code
_entity_poly.pdbx_strand_id
1 'polypeptide(L)'
;LAIKLGRYGKFLACTGYPECKHAKPLNGKDDAPQEAEVSDEKCDKCGEPMLIKAGRYGKFLGCSAYPKCKNLQPLEKAVDTGINCPSCGKGTFLEKKSRRGKVFYSCSTYPKCKNALWNKPIDKPCPKCGAPFVTEKTTKRNGTEHVCATEGCGWKEQAELSEAA
;
A
#
# COMPACT_ATOMS: atom_id res chain seq x y z
N LEU A 1 25.93 -25.57 20.70
CA LEU A 1 25.31 -24.81 19.59
C LEU A 1 26.45 -24.31 18.68
N ALA A 2 26.36 -24.48 17.37
CA ALA A 2 27.39 -24.12 16.39
C ALA A 2 26.77 -23.32 15.23
N ILE A 3 27.49 -22.32 14.72
CA ILE A 3 27.04 -21.50 13.59
C ILE A 3 27.26 -22.28 12.30
N LYS A 4 26.18 -22.61 11.60
CA LYS A 4 26.19 -23.27 10.29
C LYS A 4 25.63 -22.32 9.23
N LEU A 5 26.02 -22.53 7.97
CA LEU A 5 25.55 -21.75 6.82
C LEU A 5 24.49 -22.56 6.06
N GLY A 6 23.29 -22.00 5.90
CA GLY A 6 22.19 -22.62 5.15
C GLY A 6 21.69 -21.72 4.02
N ARG A 7 20.67 -22.18 3.27
CA ARG A 7 20.06 -21.44 2.15
C ARG A 7 19.59 -20.03 2.55
N TYR A 8 19.16 -19.86 3.79
CA TYR A 8 18.60 -18.61 4.32
C TYR A 8 19.61 -17.79 5.14
N GLY A 9 20.90 -18.15 5.11
CA GLY A 9 21.96 -17.45 5.83
C GLY A 9 22.58 -18.26 6.98
N LYS A 10 23.30 -17.57 7.87
CA LYS A 10 23.92 -18.18 9.06
C LYS A 10 22.85 -18.49 10.11
N PHE A 11 22.92 -19.67 10.71
CA PHE A 11 22.01 -20.10 11.76
C PHE A 11 22.76 -20.84 12.87
N LEU A 12 22.22 -20.77 14.07
CA LEU A 12 22.71 -21.49 15.24
C LEU A 12 22.09 -22.89 15.25
N ALA A 13 22.89 -23.93 15.08
CA ALA A 13 22.46 -25.33 15.08
C ALA A 13 22.92 -26.07 16.34
N CYS A 14 22.18 -27.06 16.82
CA CYS A 14 22.71 -27.95 17.86
C CYS A 14 23.90 -28.76 17.34
N THR A 15 24.93 -28.91 18.18
CA THR A 15 26.13 -29.70 17.89
C THR A 15 25.82 -31.20 17.87
N GLY A 16 24.81 -31.65 18.63
CA GLY A 16 24.31 -33.03 18.65
C GLY A 16 23.29 -33.36 17.57
N TYR A 17 23.38 -32.74 16.39
CA TYR A 17 22.58 -33.17 15.23
C TYR A 17 23.10 -34.54 14.76
N PRO A 18 22.26 -35.57 14.58
CA PRO A 18 20.81 -35.53 14.31
C PRO A 18 19.87 -35.73 15.51
N GLU A 19 20.39 -36.03 16.71
CA GLU A 19 19.57 -36.29 17.90
C GLU A 19 18.87 -35.03 18.44
N CYS A 20 19.50 -33.87 18.31
CA CYS A 20 18.89 -32.58 18.63
C CYS A 20 18.76 -31.71 17.37
N LYS A 21 17.52 -31.49 16.93
CA LYS A 21 17.17 -30.72 15.72
C LYS A 21 16.91 -29.23 15.98
N HIS A 22 17.25 -28.72 17.16
CA HIS A 22 17.08 -27.31 17.47
C HIS A 22 17.96 -26.43 16.58
N ALA A 23 17.34 -25.49 15.86
CA ALA A 23 18.01 -24.52 15.02
C ALA A 23 17.34 -23.14 15.17
N LYS A 24 18.15 -22.10 15.42
CA LYS A 24 17.71 -20.70 15.53
C LYS A 24 18.39 -19.85 14.45
N PRO A 25 17.67 -19.01 13.69
CA PRO A 25 18.30 -18.09 12.74
C PRO A 25 19.15 -17.04 13.47
N LEU A 26 20.29 -16.65 12.90
CA LEU A 26 21.19 -15.61 13.42
C LEU A 26 21.20 -14.38 12.48
N ASN A 27 20.02 -14.01 11.95
CA ASN A 27 19.92 -12.84 11.07
C ASN A 27 20.35 -11.58 11.83
N GLY A 28 21.37 -10.90 11.30
CA GLY A 28 22.12 -9.88 12.03
C GLY A 28 21.48 -8.50 12.18
N LYS A 29 20.15 -8.32 12.08
CA LYS A 29 19.52 -6.98 12.18
C LYS A 29 18.07 -6.87 12.71
N ASP A 30 17.47 -7.87 13.37
CA ASP A 30 16.02 -7.77 13.72
C ASP A 30 15.63 -8.08 15.19
N ASP A 31 16.58 -8.16 16.13
CA ASP A 31 16.25 -8.34 17.57
C ASP A 31 16.53 -7.08 18.41
N ALA A 32 16.57 -5.90 17.79
CA ALA A 32 16.37 -4.67 18.56
C ALA A 32 14.85 -4.51 18.74
N PRO A 33 14.32 -4.44 19.97
CA PRO A 33 12.94 -4.00 20.18
C PRO A 33 12.86 -2.58 19.61
N GLN A 34 12.39 -2.45 18.37
CA GLN A 34 12.00 -1.13 17.87
C GLN A 34 10.85 -0.70 18.77
N GLU A 35 11.09 0.36 19.54
CA GLU A 35 10.14 0.95 20.46
C GLU A 35 8.82 1.11 19.71
N ALA A 36 7.81 0.36 20.18
CA ALA A 36 6.50 0.38 19.58
C ALA A 36 5.86 1.73 19.91
N GLU A 37 5.98 2.68 19.00
CA GLU A 37 5.30 3.97 19.12
C GLU A 37 3.80 3.71 19.24
N VAL A 38 3.21 4.21 20.33
CA VAL A 38 1.77 4.11 20.58
C VAL A 38 1.08 5.03 19.58
N SER A 39 0.15 4.48 18.80
CA SER A 39 -0.72 5.31 17.95
C SER A 39 -1.96 5.72 18.73
N ASP A 40 -2.52 6.89 18.41
CA ASP A 40 -3.80 7.35 18.96
C ASP A 40 -5.02 6.58 18.42
N GLU A 41 -4.81 5.60 17.53
CA GLU A 41 -5.86 4.82 16.91
C GLU A 41 -6.32 3.66 17.80
N LYS A 42 -7.63 3.53 17.99
CA LYS A 42 -8.26 2.42 18.72
C LYS A 42 -8.61 1.30 17.76
N CYS A 43 -8.44 0.06 18.22
CA CYS A 43 -8.77 -1.12 17.45
C CYS A 43 -10.29 -1.27 17.29
N ASP A 44 -10.81 -1.32 16.06
CA ASP A 44 -12.24 -1.46 15.73
C ASP A 44 -12.94 -2.66 16.41
N LYS A 45 -12.16 -3.70 16.77
CA LYS A 45 -12.70 -4.96 17.32
C LYS A 45 -12.75 -5.03 18.83
N CYS A 46 -11.91 -4.26 19.53
CA CYS A 46 -11.77 -4.38 20.99
C CYS A 46 -11.64 -3.03 21.72
N GLY A 47 -11.49 -1.91 21.01
CA GLY A 47 -11.37 -0.58 21.59
C GLY A 47 -10.00 -0.27 22.21
N GLU A 48 -9.13 -1.26 22.34
CA GLU A 48 -7.77 -1.12 22.87
C GLU A 48 -6.86 -0.30 21.93
N PRO A 49 -5.84 0.40 22.45
CA PRO A 49 -4.94 1.21 21.64
C PRO A 49 -4.12 0.34 20.70
N MET A 50 -3.83 0.87 19.51
CA MET A 50 -2.97 0.22 18.54
C MET A 50 -1.52 0.69 18.67
N LEU A 51 -0.59 -0.23 18.43
CA LEU A 51 0.84 -0.02 18.50
C LEU A 51 1.44 -0.08 17.10
N ILE A 52 2.33 0.85 16.76
CA ILE A 52 3.08 0.83 15.51
C ILE A 52 4.21 -0.19 15.66
N LYS A 53 4.13 -1.29 14.92
CA LYS A 53 5.16 -2.34 14.88
C LYS A 53 5.77 -2.40 13.48
N ALA A 54 7.06 -2.64 13.39
CA ALA A 54 7.72 -2.91 12.12
C ALA A 54 7.71 -4.41 11.82
N GLY A 55 7.32 -4.78 10.61
CA GLY A 55 7.41 -6.14 10.10
C GLY A 55 8.12 -6.18 8.74
N ARG A 56 8.20 -7.38 8.17
CA ARG A 56 8.82 -7.62 6.85
C ARG A 56 8.27 -6.71 5.73
N TYR A 57 7.00 -6.32 5.82
CA TYR A 57 6.29 -5.55 4.80
C TYR A 57 6.19 -4.06 5.13
N GLY A 58 6.88 -3.58 6.17
CA GLY A 58 6.83 -2.19 6.64
C GLY A 58 6.20 -2.04 8.03
N LYS A 59 5.98 -0.80 8.44
CA LYS A 59 5.30 -0.45 9.68
C LYS A 59 3.80 -0.74 9.56
N PHE A 60 3.20 -1.31 10.60
CA PHE A 60 1.77 -1.62 10.68
C PHE A 60 1.24 -1.32 12.07
N LEU A 61 -0.05 -1.07 12.18
CA LEU A 61 -0.76 -0.94 13.44
C LEU A 61 -1.20 -2.31 13.91
N GLY A 62 -0.64 -2.76 15.03
CA GLY A 62 -1.04 -3.99 15.70
C GLY A 62 -1.78 -3.70 17.00
N CYS A 63 -2.87 -4.41 17.26
CA CYS A 63 -3.58 -4.27 18.54
C CYS A 63 -2.65 -4.59 19.74
N SER A 64 -2.71 -3.76 20.78
CA SER A 64 -1.96 -3.97 22.03
C SER A 64 -2.37 -5.26 22.76
N ALA A 65 -3.63 -5.67 22.67
CA ALA A 65 -4.16 -6.88 23.29
C ALA A 65 -3.80 -8.20 22.59
N TYR A 66 -2.79 -8.23 21.72
CA TYR A 66 -2.28 -9.47 21.16
C TYR A 66 -1.71 -10.37 22.28
N PRO A 67 -2.05 -11.68 22.38
CA PRO A 67 -2.67 -12.55 21.37
C PRO A 67 -4.21 -12.65 21.40
N LYS A 68 -4.89 -11.97 22.33
CA LYS A 68 -6.36 -12.01 22.45
C LYS A 68 -7.06 -11.36 21.26
N CYS A 69 -6.49 -10.27 20.73
CA CYS A 69 -6.96 -9.62 19.51
C CYS A 69 -5.88 -9.62 18.43
N LYS A 70 -6.14 -10.29 17.29
CA LYS A 70 -5.23 -10.38 16.14
C LYS A 70 -5.51 -9.33 15.06
N ASN A 71 -6.09 -8.19 15.45
CA ASN A 71 -6.39 -7.13 14.49
C ASN A 71 -5.11 -6.40 14.08
N LEU A 72 -4.96 -6.20 12.76
CA LEU A 72 -3.83 -5.55 12.13
C LEU A 72 -4.40 -4.54 11.13
N GLN A 73 -3.95 -3.30 11.19
CA GLN A 73 -4.30 -2.27 10.23
C GLN A 73 -3.02 -1.74 9.55
N PRO A 74 -3.05 -1.44 8.25
CA PRO A 74 -1.98 -0.70 7.60
C PRO A 74 -1.83 0.71 8.20
N LEU A 75 -0.60 1.19 8.35
CA LEU A 75 -0.34 2.56 8.83
C LEU A 75 -0.79 3.62 7.81
N GLU A 76 -0.66 3.31 6.53
CA GLU A 76 -1.06 4.21 5.44
C GLU A 76 -2.54 3.99 5.15
N LYS A 77 -3.38 4.92 5.64
CA LYS A 77 -4.77 5.01 5.22
C LYS A 77 -4.81 5.33 3.73
N ALA A 78 -5.68 4.64 3.00
CA ALA A 78 -5.88 4.91 1.59
C ALA A 78 -6.38 6.35 1.44
N VAL A 79 -5.66 7.17 0.68
CA VAL A 79 -6.06 8.55 0.41
C VAL A 79 -7.21 8.52 -0.59
N ASP A 80 -8.35 9.08 -0.22
CA ASP A 80 -9.48 9.31 -1.12
C ASP A 80 -9.13 10.42 -2.11
N THR A 81 -9.26 10.16 -3.41
CA THR A 81 -9.08 11.20 -4.44
C THR A 81 -10.34 12.04 -4.66
N GLY A 82 -11.46 11.71 -4.00
CA GLY A 82 -12.74 12.43 -4.12
C GLY A 82 -13.47 12.24 -5.47
N ILE A 83 -12.88 11.50 -6.41
CA ILE A 83 -13.44 11.35 -7.77
C ILE A 83 -14.40 10.17 -7.82
N ASN A 84 -15.60 10.44 -8.35
CA ASN A 84 -16.66 9.45 -8.50
C ASN A 84 -16.34 8.42 -9.58
N CYS A 85 -16.57 7.14 -9.27
CA CYS A 85 -16.36 6.05 -10.21
C CYS A 85 -17.56 5.92 -11.19
N PRO A 86 -17.35 6.09 -12.50
CA PRO A 86 -18.41 6.10 -13.53
C PRO A 86 -19.05 4.73 -13.70
N SER A 87 -18.36 3.66 -13.32
CA SER A 87 -18.90 2.30 -13.40
C SER A 87 -19.93 2.00 -12.30
N CYS A 88 -19.93 2.73 -11.19
CA CYS A 88 -20.82 2.44 -10.06
C CYS A 88 -21.63 3.64 -9.57
N GLY A 89 -21.24 4.88 -9.89
CA GLY A 89 -21.93 6.12 -9.49
C GLY A 89 -21.97 6.41 -8.00
N LYS A 90 -21.42 5.52 -7.14
CA LYS A 90 -21.54 5.59 -5.67
C LYS A 90 -20.22 5.55 -4.93
N GLY A 91 -19.15 5.04 -5.56
CA GLY A 91 -17.84 4.87 -4.93
C GLY A 91 -16.82 5.88 -5.42
N THR A 92 -15.91 6.30 -4.55
CA THR A 92 -14.74 7.13 -4.83
C THR A 92 -13.53 6.26 -5.21
N PHE A 93 -12.54 6.86 -5.86
CA PHE A 93 -11.24 6.21 -6.06
C PHE A 93 -10.34 6.37 -4.83
N LEU A 94 -9.86 5.24 -4.31
CA LEU A 94 -8.92 5.13 -3.20
C LEU A 94 -7.51 4.83 -3.73
N GLU A 95 -6.52 5.59 -3.29
CA GLU A 95 -5.12 5.31 -3.56
C GLU A 95 -4.63 4.11 -2.75
N LYS A 96 -4.10 3.09 -3.44
CA LYS A 96 -3.59 1.86 -2.84
C LYS A 96 -2.23 1.49 -3.44
N LYS A 97 -1.40 0.81 -2.64
CA LYS A 97 -0.12 0.25 -3.08
C LYS A 97 -0.28 -1.23 -3.42
N SER A 98 0.20 -1.63 -4.60
CA SER A 98 0.28 -3.05 -4.97
C SER A 98 1.37 -3.77 -4.19
N ARG A 99 1.37 -5.11 -4.20
CA ARG A 99 2.45 -5.93 -3.62
C ARG A 99 3.86 -5.59 -4.15
N ARG A 100 3.94 -5.00 -5.35
CA ARG A 100 5.20 -4.58 -5.99
C ARG A 100 5.54 -3.10 -5.73
N GLY A 101 4.78 -2.42 -4.87
CA GLY A 101 4.98 -1.01 -4.53
C GLY A 101 4.39 -0.01 -5.54
N LYS A 102 3.92 -0.45 -6.71
CA LYS A 102 3.26 0.44 -7.67
C LYS A 102 1.91 0.90 -7.12
N VAL A 103 1.68 2.20 -7.13
CA VAL A 103 0.43 2.85 -6.73
C VAL A 103 -0.64 2.60 -7.80
N PHE A 104 -1.87 2.37 -7.35
CA PHE A 104 -3.05 2.24 -8.19
C PHE A 104 -4.27 2.79 -7.46
N TYR A 105 -5.27 3.19 -8.22
CA TYR A 105 -6.49 3.80 -7.71
C TYR A 105 -7.63 2.80 -7.89
N SER A 106 -8.27 2.38 -6.80
CA SER A 106 -9.35 1.38 -6.83
C SER A 106 -10.66 1.98 -6.33
N CYS A 107 -11.80 1.57 -6.88
CA CYS A 107 -13.09 1.97 -6.34
C CYS A 107 -13.26 1.53 -4.86
N SER A 108 -13.82 2.42 -4.03
CA SER A 108 -14.10 2.17 -2.61
C SER A 108 -15.10 1.04 -2.39
N THR A 109 -15.99 0.78 -3.35
CA THR A 109 -17.00 -0.29 -3.28
C THR A 109 -16.45 -1.67 -3.68
N TYR A 110 -15.15 -1.87 -3.78
CA TYR A 110 -14.56 -3.21 -3.96
C TYR A 110 -15.00 -4.13 -2.79
N PRO A 111 -15.51 -5.35 -3.02
CA PRO A 111 -15.41 -6.18 -4.25
C PRO A 111 -16.51 -5.98 -5.30
N LYS A 112 -17.55 -5.19 -5.02
CA LYS A 112 -18.72 -5.01 -5.91
C LYS A 112 -18.35 -4.28 -7.21
N CYS A 113 -17.45 -3.30 -7.13
CA CYS A 113 -16.88 -2.61 -8.28
C CYS A 113 -15.39 -2.96 -8.41
N LYS A 114 -15.00 -3.55 -9.55
CA LYS A 114 -13.60 -3.94 -9.85
C LYS A 114 -12.83 -2.89 -10.64
N ASN A 115 -13.40 -1.69 -10.83
CA ASN A 115 -12.76 -0.64 -11.59
C ASN A 115 -11.49 -0.14 -10.85
N ALA A 116 -10.36 -0.15 -11.55
CA ALA A 116 -9.06 0.26 -11.05
C ALA A 116 -8.25 0.96 -12.14
N LEU A 117 -7.54 2.02 -11.74
CA LEU A 117 -6.71 2.85 -12.62
C LEU A 117 -5.25 2.81 -12.17
N TRP A 118 -4.33 2.81 -13.12
CA TRP A 118 -2.89 2.90 -12.85
C TRP A 118 -2.35 4.32 -12.76
N ASN A 119 -3.08 5.25 -13.38
CA ASN A 119 -2.76 6.66 -13.45
C ASN A 119 -3.68 7.42 -12.48
N LYS A 120 -3.19 8.54 -11.96
CA LYS A 120 -3.93 9.36 -11.00
C LYS A 120 -5.15 9.99 -11.67
N PRO A 121 -6.38 9.76 -11.18
CA PRO A 121 -7.56 10.44 -11.71
C PRO A 121 -7.55 11.91 -11.25
N ILE A 122 -7.97 12.82 -12.12
CA ILE A 122 -8.12 14.26 -11.88
C ILE A 122 -9.56 14.65 -12.22
N ASP A 123 -10.18 15.45 -11.36
CA ASP A 123 -11.53 15.99 -11.52
C ASP A 123 -11.59 17.11 -12.59
N LYS A 124 -11.24 16.75 -13.83
CA LYS A 124 -11.41 17.59 -15.01
C LYS A 124 -12.22 16.80 -16.04
N PRO A 125 -13.35 17.32 -16.52
CA PRO A 125 -14.13 16.65 -17.55
C PRO A 125 -13.37 16.68 -18.89
N CYS A 126 -13.51 15.61 -19.68
CA CYS A 126 -12.88 15.55 -20.99
C CYS A 126 -13.69 16.35 -22.04
N PRO A 127 -13.07 17.32 -22.75
CA PRO A 127 -13.79 18.15 -23.73
C PRO A 127 -14.26 17.38 -24.98
N LYS A 128 -13.66 16.22 -25.29
CA LYS A 128 -14.02 15.42 -26.48
C LYS A 128 -15.13 14.40 -26.25
N CYS A 129 -15.24 13.83 -25.05
CA CYS A 129 -16.15 12.71 -24.79
C CYS A 129 -17.08 12.93 -23.59
N GLY A 130 -16.95 14.04 -22.86
CA GLY A 130 -17.75 14.31 -21.67
C GLY A 130 -17.47 13.35 -20.50
N ALA A 131 -16.37 12.60 -20.52
CA ALA A 131 -15.97 11.75 -19.41
C ALA A 131 -15.78 12.59 -18.13
N PRO A 132 -16.18 12.08 -16.96
CA PRO A 132 -16.20 12.86 -15.72
C PRO A 132 -14.79 13.19 -15.19
N PHE A 133 -13.79 12.40 -15.52
CA PHE A 133 -12.41 12.63 -15.08
C PHE A 133 -11.42 12.25 -16.18
N VAL A 134 -10.22 12.82 -16.07
CA VAL A 134 -9.05 12.47 -16.88
C VAL A 134 -7.97 11.87 -15.99
N THR A 135 -6.98 11.22 -16.58
CA THR A 135 -5.89 10.58 -15.82
C THR A 135 -4.56 11.25 -16.11
N GLU A 136 -3.73 11.38 -15.09
CA GLU A 136 -2.38 11.94 -15.21
C GLU A 136 -1.36 10.84 -15.53
N LYS A 137 -0.64 11.01 -16.62
CA LYS A 137 0.45 10.15 -17.04
C LYS A 137 1.74 10.93 -17.09
N THR A 138 2.70 10.56 -16.25
CA THR A 138 4.06 11.11 -16.30
C THR A 138 4.90 10.32 -17.30
N THR A 139 5.44 10.99 -18.32
CA THR A 139 6.39 10.40 -19.28
C THR A 139 7.73 11.12 -19.22
N LYS A 140 8.82 10.40 -19.53
CA LYS A 140 10.18 10.97 -19.52
C LYS A 140 10.44 12.03 -20.59
N ARG A 141 9.68 12.01 -21.71
CA ARG A 141 9.91 12.90 -22.86
C ARG A 141 9.01 14.13 -22.85
N ASN A 142 7.75 13.97 -22.44
CA ASN A 142 6.73 15.01 -22.60
C ASN A 142 6.21 15.54 -21.26
N GLY A 143 6.82 15.14 -20.14
CA GLY A 143 6.41 15.55 -18.80
C GLY A 143 5.07 14.94 -18.38
N THR A 144 4.29 15.73 -17.65
CA THR A 144 2.98 15.35 -17.12
C THR A 144 1.91 15.61 -18.17
N GLU A 145 1.28 14.55 -18.68
CA GLU A 145 0.19 14.64 -19.66
C GLU A 145 -1.14 14.18 -19.02
N HIS A 146 -2.21 14.92 -19.29
CA HIS A 146 -3.58 14.50 -18.99
C HIS A 146 -4.12 13.67 -20.15
N VAL A 147 -4.49 12.42 -19.88
CA VAL A 147 -5.00 11.46 -20.87
C VAL A 147 -6.39 11.00 -20.45
N CYS A 148 -7.33 10.98 -21.39
CA CYS A 148 -8.66 10.44 -21.13
C CYS A 148 -8.61 8.92 -20.82
N ALA A 149 -9.41 8.47 -19.84
CA ALA A 149 -9.49 7.06 -19.46
C ALA A 149 -10.44 6.22 -20.33
N THR A 150 -11.31 6.85 -21.12
CA THR A 150 -12.35 6.17 -21.89
C THR A 150 -11.77 5.48 -23.12
N GLU A 151 -12.09 4.19 -23.30
CA GLU A 151 -11.73 3.41 -24.49
C GLU A 151 -12.39 4.02 -25.74
N GLY A 152 -11.60 4.68 -26.59
CA GLY A 152 -12.06 5.36 -27.81
C GLY A 152 -11.80 6.88 -27.83
N CYS A 153 -11.55 7.51 -26.68
CA CYS A 153 -11.19 8.92 -26.62
C CYS A 153 -9.65 9.08 -26.55
N GLY A 154 -9.02 9.38 -27.68
CA GLY A 154 -7.58 9.64 -27.77
C GLY A 154 -7.15 11.05 -27.31
N TRP A 155 -7.94 11.74 -26.49
CA TRP A 155 -7.61 13.09 -26.03
C TRP A 155 -6.44 13.09 -25.05
N LYS A 156 -5.48 13.97 -25.33
CA LYS A 156 -4.29 14.21 -24.51
C LYS A 156 -4.01 15.70 -24.47
N GLU A 157 -3.64 16.20 -23.30
CA GLU A 157 -3.23 17.58 -23.08
C GLU A 157 -1.97 17.59 -22.20
N GLN A 158 -1.02 18.46 -22.50
CA GLN A 158 0.14 18.66 -21.63
C GLN A 158 -0.28 19.50 -20.44
N ALA A 159 -0.02 19.00 -19.22
CA ALA A 159 -0.17 19.81 -18.03
C ALA A 159 1.05 20.74 -17.97
N GLU A 160 0.91 21.93 -18.56
CA GLU A 160 1.85 23.02 -18.34
C GLU A 160 1.96 23.21 -16.82
N LEU A 161 3.16 23.03 -16.28
CA LEU A 161 3.48 23.37 -14.91
C LEU A 161 3.26 24.88 -14.79
N SER A 162 2.11 25.31 -14.27
CA SER A 162 1.92 26.72 -13.94
C SER A 162 2.98 27.10 -12.92
N GLU A 163 3.98 27.84 -13.38
CA GLU A 163 5.08 28.37 -12.60
C GLU A 163 4.52 29.04 -11.34
N ALA A 164 4.91 28.50 -10.18
CA ALA A 164 4.67 29.16 -8.91
C ALA A 164 5.50 30.47 -8.92
N ALA A 165 4.78 31.60 -8.98
CA ALA A 165 5.32 32.94 -8.80
C ALA A 165 5.79 33.17 -7.35
#